data_AF-U5MSH4-F1
#
_entry.id   AF-U5MSH4-F1
#
_cell.length_a   1.000
_cell.length_b   1.000
_cell.length_c   1.000
_cell.angle_alpha   90.00
_cell.angle_beta   90.00
_cell.angle_gamma   90.00
#
_symmetry.space_group_name_H-M   'P 1'
#
loop_
_entity.id
_entity.type
_entity.pdbx_description
1 polymer ?
#
loop_
_entity_poly.entity_id
_entity_poly.type
_entity_poly.pdbx_seq_one_letter_code
_entity_poly.pdbx_strand_id
1 'polypeptide(L)'
;MYYIQALEDSEIFVAKISDFEKIVEGNYQLLLFYKKMIDNVLVIKEEHASSFKLLDSTERYKQFINSYPELEKRLKQCHIASYLGITPVSLSRIRKKSNINK
;
A
#
# COMPACT_ATOMS: atom_id res chain seq x y z
N MET A 1 3.34 16.54 -9.63
CA MET A 1 4.20 15.50 -10.22
C MET A 1 4.37 14.41 -9.18
N TYR A 2 3.98 13.17 -9.51
CA TYR A 2 4.12 12.02 -8.60
C TYR A 2 5.52 11.43 -8.77
N TYR A 3 6.19 11.08 -7.67
CA TYR A 3 7.47 10.38 -7.68
C TYR A 3 7.41 9.20 -6.72
N ILE A 4 8.25 8.20 -6.98
CA ILE A 4 8.45 7.04 -6.10
C ILE A 4 9.75 7.28 -5.36
N GLN A 5 9.75 7.05 -4.05
CA GLN A 5 10.92 7.20 -3.20
C GLN A 5 11.05 5.97 -2.31
N ALA A 6 12.27 5.44 -2.19
CA ALA A 6 12.62 4.45 -1.19
C ALA A 6 12.65 5.11 0.21
N LEU A 7 11.96 4.52 1.18
CA LEU A 7 11.88 5.04 2.56
C LEU A 7 13.02 4.51 3.46
N GLU A 8 13.82 3.59 2.92
CA GLU A 8 14.95 2.90 3.53
C GLU A 8 15.93 2.49 2.43
N ASP A 9 17.16 2.13 2.80
CA ASP A 9 18.16 1.65 1.85
C ASP A 9 17.62 0.42 1.10
N SER A 10 17.58 0.51 -0.22
CA SER A 10 16.87 -0.43 -1.08
C SER A 10 17.66 -0.74 -2.35
N GLU A 11 17.63 -1.99 -2.78
CA GLU A 11 18.06 -2.42 -4.11
C GLU A 11 16.83 -2.68 -4.98
N ILE A 12 16.85 -2.20 -6.23
CA ILE A 12 15.68 -2.27 -7.12
C ILE A 12 16.08 -2.94 -8.43
N PHE A 13 15.32 -3.96 -8.82
CA PHE A 13 15.38 -4.53 -10.16
C PHE A 13 14.48 -3.72 -11.10
N VAL A 14 15.06 -3.26 -12.21
CA VAL A 14 14.36 -2.43 -13.19
C VAL A 14 14.36 -3.15 -14.53
N ALA A 15 13.19 -3.22 -15.15
CA ALA A 15 13.00 -3.72 -16.51
C ALA A 15 12.17 -2.72 -17.31
N LYS A 16 12.41 -2.64 -18.61
CA LYS A 16 11.53 -1.88 -19.50
C LYS A 16 10.24 -2.66 -19.69
N ILE A 17 9.11 -1.95 -19.61
CA ILE A 17 7.80 -2.57 -19.83
C ILE A 17 7.71 -3.20 -21.22
N SER A 18 8.30 -2.57 -22.24
CA SER A 18 8.34 -3.08 -23.62
C SER A 18 9.04 -4.43 -23.74
N ASP A 19 10.05 -4.69 -22.90
CA ASP A 19 10.79 -5.94 -22.94
C ASP A 19 9.98 -7.03 -22.24
N PHE A 20 9.27 -6.69 -21.16
CA PHE A 20 8.34 -7.59 -20.49
C PHE A 20 7.15 -7.96 -21.41
N GLU A 21 6.55 -6.99 -22.10
CA GLU A 21 5.43 -7.21 -23.03
C GLU A 21 5.81 -8.20 -24.14
N LYS A 22 7.01 -8.08 -24.72
CA LYS A 22 7.52 -9.02 -25.72
C LYS A 22 7.70 -10.44 -25.20
N ILE A 23 8.09 -10.59 -23.93
CA ILE A 23 8.25 -11.92 -23.31
C ILE A 23 6.89 -12.56 -23.04
N VAL A 24 5.89 -11.74 -22.69
CA VAL A 24 4.50 -12.19 -22.49
C VAL A 24 3.85 -12.55 -23.84
N GLU A 25 4.19 -11.84 -24.91
CA GLU A 25 3.74 -12.12 -26.27
C GLU A 25 4.20 -13.52 -26.72
N GLY A 26 3.25 -14.46 -26.81
CA GLY A 26 3.51 -15.86 -27.16
C GLY A 26 3.69 -16.81 -25.98
N ASN A 27 3.66 -16.33 -24.73
CA ASN A 27 3.70 -17.19 -23.55
C ASN A 27 2.40 -17.08 -22.72
N TYR A 28 1.50 -18.04 -22.93
CA TYR A 28 0.19 -18.07 -22.24
C TYR A 28 0.30 -18.16 -20.71
N GLN A 29 1.30 -18.87 -20.18
CA GLN A 29 1.49 -19.00 -18.73
C GLN A 29 1.91 -17.67 -18.10
N LEU A 30 2.82 -16.94 -18.77
CA LEU A 30 3.21 -15.59 -18.33
C LEU A 30 2.08 -14.59 -18.47
N LEU A 31 1.23 -14.71 -19.49
CA LEU A 31 0.03 -13.88 -19.62
C LEU A 31 -0.94 -14.09 -18.46
N LEU A 32 -1.20 -15.35 -18.07
CA LEU A 32 -2.05 -15.66 -16.92
C LEU A 32 -1.46 -15.13 -15.61
N PHE A 33 -0.14 -15.26 -15.42
CA PHE A 33 0.56 -14.69 -14.28
C PHE A 33 0.40 -13.16 -14.24
N TYR A 34 0.68 -12.49 -15.36
CA TYR A 34 0.57 -11.04 -15.47
C TYR A 34 -0.87 -10.55 -15.22
N LYS A 35 -1.87 -11.22 -15.80
CA LYS A 35 -3.28 -10.94 -15.53
C LYS A 35 -3.59 -11.03 -14.03
N LYS A 36 -3.20 -12.14 -13.39
CA LYS A 36 -3.43 -12.33 -11.95
C LYS A 36 -2.74 -11.26 -11.09
N MET A 37 -1.55 -10.82 -11.48
CA MET A 37 -0.89 -9.69 -10.82
C MET A 37 -1.68 -8.39 -10.93
N ILE A 38 -2.17 -8.05 -12.13
CA ILE A 38 -2.97 -6.85 -12.36
C ILE A 38 -4.31 -6.92 -11.60
N ASP A 39 -5.00 -8.06 -11.64
CA ASP A 39 -6.25 -8.28 -10.91
C ASP A 39 -6.05 -8.03 -9.40
N ASN A 40 -4.97 -8.56 -8.82
CA ASN A 40 -4.65 -8.32 -7.41
C ASN A 40 -4.38 -6.85 -7.10
N VAL A 41 -3.62 -6.14 -7.94
CA VAL A 41 -3.36 -4.69 -7.75
C VAL A 41 -4.66 -3.90 -7.84
N LEU A 42 -5.57 -4.28 -8.74
CA LEU A 42 -6.87 -3.62 -8.89
C LEU A 42 -7.73 -3.81 -7.64
N VAL A 43 -7.81 -5.03 -7.10
CA VAL A 43 -8.54 -5.33 -5.86
C VAL A 43 -8.00 -4.50 -4.70
N ILE A 44 -6.68 -4.48 -4.50
CA ILE A 44 -6.05 -3.70 -3.42
C ILE A 44 -6.39 -2.20 -3.54
N LYS A 45 -6.37 -1.65 -4.77
CA LYS A 45 -6.72 -0.25 -5.01
C LYS A 45 -8.19 0.04 -4.72
N GLU A 46 -9.09 -0.85 -5.11
CA GLU A 46 -10.52 -0.68 -4.87
C GLU A 46 -10.87 -0.82 -3.38
N GLU A 47 -10.24 -1.75 -2.67
CA GLU A 47 -10.38 -1.89 -1.21
C GLU A 47 -9.88 -0.64 -0.48
N HIS A 48 -8.73 -0.10 -0.90
CA HIS A 48 -8.22 1.15 -0.35
C HIS A 48 -9.19 2.31 -0.62
N ALA A 49 -9.67 2.48 -1.84
CA ALA A 49 -10.64 3.53 -2.18
C ALA A 49 -11.97 3.37 -1.42
N SER A 50 -12.45 2.13 -1.28
CA SER A 50 -13.67 1.80 -0.55
C SER A 50 -13.54 2.11 0.94
N SER A 51 -12.35 1.89 1.54
CA SER A 51 -12.10 2.22 2.94
C SER A 51 -12.34 3.72 3.22
N PHE A 52 -12.00 4.61 2.29
CA PHE A 52 -12.22 6.05 2.44
C PHE A 52 -13.70 6.46 2.37
N LYS A 53 -14.53 5.63 1.74
CA LYS A 53 -15.98 5.87 1.61
C LYS A 53 -16.76 5.28 2.79
N LEU A 54 -16.30 4.15 3.32
CA LEU A 54 -17.06 3.31 4.25
C LEU A 54 -16.58 3.42 5.70
N LEU A 55 -15.32 3.74 5.93
CA LEU A 55 -14.69 3.63 7.25
C LEU A 55 -14.25 4.99 7.79
N ASP A 56 -14.31 5.14 9.12
CA ASP A 56 -13.74 6.30 9.79
C ASP A 56 -12.20 6.23 9.88
N SER A 57 -11.56 7.29 10.36
CA SER A 57 -10.08 7.35 10.46
C SER A 57 -9.48 6.30 11.41
N THR A 58 -10.21 5.91 12.46
CA THR A 58 -9.77 4.90 13.44
C THR A 58 -9.87 3.51 12.83
N GLU A 59 -10.96 3.22 12.14
CA GLU A 59 -11.19 1.96 11.44
C GLU A 59 -10.18 1.75 10.32
N ARG A 60 -9.89 2.78 9.51
CA ARG A 60 -8.84 2.70 8.48
C ARG A 60 -7.46 2.44 9.07
N TYR A 61 -7.14 3.04 10.23
CA TYR A 61 -5.90 2.74 10.92
C TYR A 61 -5.84 1.30 11.43
N LYS A 62 -6.94 0.77 12.00
CA LYS A 62 -7.03 -0.65 12.39
C LYS A 62 -6.87 -1.59 11.19
N GLN A 63 -7.51 -1.27 10.06
CA GLN A 63 -7.35 -2.04 8.83
C GLN A 63 -5.89 -2.03 8.38
N PHE A 64 -5.21 -0.87 8.41
CA PHE A 64 -3.80 -0.74 8.04
C PHE A 64 -2.87 -1.64 8.88
N ILE A 65 -3.00 -1.62 10.21
CA ILE A 65 -2.13 -2.43 11.09
C ILE A 65 -2.42 -3.94 10.96
N ASN A 66 -3.65 -4.32 10.63
CA ASN A 66 -4.02 -5.71 10.40
C ASN A 66 -3.50 -6.22 9.04
N SER A 67 -3.57 -5.38 8.00
CA SER A 67 -3.08 -5.72 6.66
C SER A 67 -1.56 -5.67 6.56
N TYR A 68 -0.91 -4.79 7.33
CA TYR A 68 0.52 -4.52 7.25
C TYR A 68 1.18 -4.42 8.65
N PRO A 69 1.16 -5.50 9.46
CA PRO A 69 1.61 -5.47 10.85
C PRO A 69 3.07 -5.03 11.01
N GLU A 70 3.94 -5.42 10.09
CA GLU A 70 5.36 -5.07 10.13
C GLU A 70 5.64 -3.62 9.70
N LEU A 71 4.76 -3.00 8.90
CA LEU A 71 5.01 -1.66 8.37
C LEU A 71 4.78 -0.57 9.41
N GLU A 72 3.92 -0.81 10.40
CA GLU A 72 3.64 0.19 11.43
C GLU A 72 4.91 0.64 12.16
N LYS A 73 5.79 -0.31 12.48
CA LYS A 73 7.02 -0.08 13.24
C LYS A 73 8.14 0.52 12.39
N ARG A 74 8.11 0.27 11.08
CA ARG A 74 9.16 0.68 10.14
C ARG A 74 8.90 2.07 9.54
N LEU A 75 7.64 2.46 9.41
CA LEU A 75 7.26 3.71 8.76
C LEU A 75 7.17 4.88 9.73
N LYS A 76 7.68 6.04 9.31
CA LYS A 76 7.46 7.30 10.04
C LYS A 76 5.97 7.62 10.08
N GLN A 77 5.53 8.21 11.19
CA GLN A 77 4.13 8.55 11.43
C GLN A 77 3.51 9.43 10.32
N CYS A 78 4.30 10.30 9.69
CA CYS A 78 3.82 11.13 8.59
C CYS A 78 3.41 10.33 7.35
N HIS A 79 4.12 9.24 7.02
CA HIS A 79 3.79 8.39 5.87
C HIS A 79 2.50 7.61 6.14
N ILE A 80 2.34 7.06 7.34
CA ILE A 80 1.11 6.37 7.74
C ILE A 80 -0.07 7.35 7.75
N ALA A 81 0.10 8.55 8.30
CA ALA A 81 -0.95 9.57 8.33
C ALA A 81 -1.39 9.98 6.91
N SER A 82 -0.42 10.18 6.00
CA SER A 82 -0.69 10.49 4.59
C SER A 82 -1.43 9.35 3.89
N TYR A 83 -1.05 8.09 4.13
CA TYR A 83 -1.73 6.91 3.57
C TYR A 83 -3.19 6.80 4.03
N LEU A 84 -3.46 7.19 5.28
CA LEU A 84 -4.78 7.22 5.88
C LEU A 84 -5.56 8.51 5.58
N GLY A 85 -4.98 9.48 4.87
CA GLY A 85 -5.63 10.77 4.59
C GLY A 85 -5.98 11.58 5.84
N ILE A 86 -5.12 11.55 6.87
CA ILE A 86 -5.28 12.32 8.11
C ILE A 86 -3.98 13.05 8.47
N THR A 87 -4.07 13.98 9.41
CA THR A 87 -2.85 14.65 9.93
C THR A 87 -2.05 13.73 10.84
N PRO A 88 -0.72 13.91 10.96
CA PRO A 88 0.09 13.20 11.95
C PRO A 88 -0.44 13.38 13.36
N VAL A 89 -0.97 14.56 13.71
CA VAL A 89 -1.57 14.84 15.02
C VAL A 89 -2.82 13.98 15.25
N SER A 90 -3.70 13.87 14.25
CA SER A 90 -4.88 13.00 14.31
C SER A 90 -4.49 11.54 14.54
N LEU A 91 -3.48 11.04 13.81
CA LEU A 91 -2.98 9.68 14.00
C LEU A 91 -2.41 9.46 15.41
N SER A 92 -1.67 10.43 15.95
CA SER A 92 -1.17 10.35 17.33
C SER A 92 -2.30 10.22 18.35
N ARG A 93 -3.40 10.97 18.17
CA ARG A 93 -4.58 10.91 19.04
C ARG A 93 -5.26 9.54 18.97
N ILE A 94 -5.43 8.98 17.76
CA ILE A 94 -6.01 7.64 17.55
C ILE A 94 -5.18 6.59 18.29
N ARG A 95 -3.85 6.60 18.11
CA ARG A 95 -2.93 5.68 18.78
C ARG A 95 -3.05 5.71 20.31
N LYS A 96 -3.12 6.91 20.89
CA LYS A 96 -3.29 7.08 22.34
C LYS A 96 -4.64 6.56 22.84
N LYS A 97 -5.72 6.82 22.11
CA LYS A 97 -7.09 6.43 22.52
C LYS A 97 -7.30 4.93 22.48
N SER A 98 -6.65 4.23 21.56
CA SER A 98 -6.90 2.81 21.34
C SER A 98 -6.06 1.86 22.20
N ASN A 99 -5.10 2.32 23.02
CA ASN A 99 -4.12 1.46 23.72
C ASN A 99 -3.40 0.45 22.80
N ILE A 100 -3.43 0.66 21.48
CA ILE A 100 -2.90 -0.28 20.46
C ILE A 100 -1.36 -0.33 20.46
N ASN A 101 -0.69 0.52 21.24
CA ASN A 101 0.77 0.62 21.28
C ASN A 101 1.32 0.67 22.72
N LYS A 102 0.78 -0.15 23.63
CA LYS A 102 1.44 -0.46 24.90
C LYS A 102 1.89 -1.92 24.92
#